data_AF-A0A3D1XTQ4-F1
#
_entry.id   AF-A0A3D1XTQ4-F1
#
_cell.length_a   1.000
_cell.length_b   1.000
_cell.length_c   1.000
_cell.angle_alpha   90.00
_cell.angle_beta   90.00
_cell.angle_gamma   90.00
#
_symmetry.space_group_name_H-M   'P 1'
#
loop_
_entity.id
_entity.type
_entity.pdbx_description
1 polymer ?
#
loop_
_entity_poly.entity_id
_entity_poly.type
_entity_poly.pdbx_seq_one_letter_code
_entity_poly.pdbx_strand_id
1 'polypeptide(L)'
;MSQVKEDLICEIIRLSQTNLLDKKCADMNFEAQEQIAVDWVRQNAADYRTDFQSRLKVFSASKLGEILKTLSNSGKDLNDILEGLEPSTAR
;
A
#
# COMPACT_ATOMS: atom_id res chain seq x y z
N MET A 1 -13.41 -1.85 14.63
CA MET A 1 -13.07 -2.86 13.60
C MET A 1 -12.52 -4.08 14.34
N SER A 2 -12.40 -5.27 13.76
CA SER A 2 -11.66 -6.34 14.47
C SER A 2 -10.15 -6.03 14.44
N GLN A 3 -9.42 -6.35 15.50
CA GLN A 3 -7.96 -6.15 15.57
C GLN A 3 -7.24 -6.71 14.34
N VAL A 4 -7.60 -7.95 13.95
CA VAL A 4 -7.07 -8.62 12.75
C VAL A 4 -7.26 -7.78 11.48
N LYS A 5 -8.40 -7.11 11.33
CA LYS A 5 -8.65 -6.26 10.15
C LYS A 5 -7.79 -5.00 10.18
N GLU A 6 -7.57 -4.41 11.35
CA GLU A 6 -6.70 -3.24 11.50
C GLU A 6 -5.23 -3.58 11.22
N ASP A 7 -4.78 -4.73 11.72
CA ASP A 7 -3.42 -5.25 11.47
C ASP A 7 -3.20 -5.53 9.98
N LEU A 8 -4.17 -6.16 9.31
CA LEU A 8 -4.12 -6.38 7.86
C LEU A 8 -4.02 -5.08 7.07
N ILE A 9 -4.82 -4.06 7.42
CA ILE A 9 -4.76 -2.75 6.74
C ILE A 9 -3.39 -2.10 6.94
N CYS A 10 -2.84 -2.17 8.16
CA CYS A 10 -1.53 -1.62 8.46
C CYS A 10 -0.44 -2.31 7.63
N GLU A 11 -0.47 -3.65 7.55
CA GLU A 11 0.51 -4.43 6.81
C GLU A 11 0.41 -4.20 5.30
N ILE A 12 -0.81 -4.12 4.76
CA ILE A 12 -1.05 -3.79 3.34
C ILE A 12 -0.47 -2.42 2.98
N ILE A 13 -0.70 -1.40 3.81
CA ILE A 13 -0.17 -0.05 3.58
C ILE A 13 1.36 -0.08 3.66
N ARG A 14 1.93 -0.72 4.70
CA ARG A 14 3.38 -0.83 4.87
C ARG A 14 4.04 -1.48 3.67
N LEU A 15 3.57 -2.66 3.26
CA LEU A 15 4.12 -3.40 2.12
C LEU A 15 3.98 -2.62 0.81
N SER A 16 2.83 -1.98 0.60
CA SER A 16 2.63 -1.13 -0.57
C SER A 16 3.59 0.06 -0.63
N GLN A 17 3.90 0.69 0.51
CA GLN A 17 4.87 1.79 0.57
C GLN A 17 6.28 1.29 0.26
N THR A 18 6.66 0.12 0.79
CA THR A 18 7.92 -0.54 0.44
C THR A 18 8.01 -0.79 -1.06
N ASN A 19 7.00 -1.42 -1.67
CA ASN A 19 7.00 -1.70 -3.10
C ASN A 19 7.07 -0.42 -3.95
N LEU A 20 6.37 0.65 -3.55
CA LEU A 20 6.43 1.94 -4.24
C LEU A 20 7.86 2.55 -4.19
N LEU A 21 8.49 2.50 -3.01
CA LEU A 21 9.84 3.03 -2.83
C LEU A 21 10.88 2.20 -3.59
N ASP A 22 10.78 0.87 -3.54
CA ASP A 22 11.65 -0.04 -4.29
C ASP A 22 11.62 0.27 -5.79
N LYS A 23 10.42 0.53 -6.36
CA LYS A 23 10.28 0.96 -7.76
C LYS A 23 10.94 2.30 -8.06
N LYS A 24 10.74 3.31 -7.20
CA LYS A 24 11.33 4.65 -7.38
C LYS A 24 12.86 4.63 -7.28
N CYS A 25 13.38 3.66 -6.55
CA CYS A 25 14.78 3.54 -6.18
C CYS A 25 15.56 2.50 -6.97
N ALA A 26 14.92 1.74 -7.88
CA ALA A 26 15.45 0.53 -8.50
C ALA A 26 16.85 0.69 -9.13
N ASP A 27 17.13 1.85 -9.74
CA ASP A 27 18.39 2.11 -10.44
C ASP A 27 19.36 3.03 -9.67
N MET A 28 19.08 3.30 -8.39
CA MET A 28 19.83 4.26 -7.59
C MET A 28 20.82 3.57 -6.66
N ASN A 29 21.89 4.29 -6.29
CA ASN A 29 22.81 3.82 -5.26
C ASN A 29 22.18 3.92 -3.85
N PHE A 30 22.74 3.17 -2.90
CA PHE A 30 22.19 3.04 -1.54
C PHE A 30 21.94 4.38 -0.83
N GLU A 31 22.88 5.32 -0.89
CA GLU A 31 22.74 6.64 -0.24
C GLU A 31 21.56 7.44 -0.82
N ALA A 32 21.39 7.42 -2.15
CA ALA A 32 20.26 8.06 -2.80
C ALA A 32 18.93 7.38 -2.44
N GLN A 33 18.91 6.05 -2.33
CA GLN A 33 17.71 5.30 -1.91
C GLN A 33 17.29 5.66 -0.48
N GLU A 34 18.24 5.72 0.45
CA GLU A 34 17.97 6.09 1.85
C GLU A 34 17.40 7.51 1.94
N GLN A 35 18.01 8.47 1.25
CA GLN A 35 17.54 9.85 1.25
C GLN A 35 16.12 9.97 0.68
N ILE A 36 15.82 9.28 -0.43
CA ILE A 36 14.48 9.26 -1.02
C ILE A 36 13.46 8.64 -0.08
N ALA A 37 13.80 7.54 0.58
CA ALA A 37 12.90 6.91 1.55
C ALA A 37 12.57 7.87 2.71
N VAL A 38 13.59 8.54 3.27
CA VAL A 38 13.42 9.52 4.35
C VAL A 38 12.56 10.72 3.91
N ASP A 39 12.84 11.28 2.74
CA ASP A 39 12.08 12.43 2.22
C ASP A 39 10.64 12.04 1.89
N TRP A 40 10.43 10.85 1.33
CA TRP A 40 9.11 10.33 1.08
C TRP A 40 8.31 10.16 2.37
N VAL A 41 8.92 9.60 3.41
CA VAL A 41 8.28 9.46 4.73
C VAL A 41 7.90 10.83 5.30
N ARG A 42 8.81 11.80 5.23
CA ARG A 42 8.58 13.15 5.76
C ARG A 42 7.42 13.87 5.07
N GLN A 43 7.28 13.67 3.75
CA GLN A 43 6.36 14.46 2.93
C GLN A 43 5.04 13.74 2.61
N ASN A 44 5.03 12.41 2.51
CA ASN A 44 3.93 11.68 1.87
C ASN A 44 3.34 10.53 2.72
N ALA A 45 4.06 9.99 3.70
CA ALA A 45 3.63 8.75 4.38
C ALA A 45 2.30 8.90 5.13
N ALA A 46 2.05 10.07 5.75
CA ALA A 46 0.83 10.34 6.48
C ALA A 46 -0.40 10.40 5.56
N ASP A 47 -0.30 11.12 4.46
CA ASP A 47 -1.37 11.27 3.47
C ASP A 47 -1.64 9.94 2.77
N TYR A 48 -0.58 9.24 2.36
CA TYR A 48 -0.68 7.90 1.78
C TYR A 48 -1.42 6.93 2.71
N ARG A 49 -1.05 6.92 3.99
CA ARG A 49 -1.72 6.09 4.99
C ARG A 49 -3.18 6.48 5.13
N THR A 50 -3.49 7.76 5.23
CA THR A 50 -4.86 8.26 5.44
C THR A 50 -5.77 7.91 4.26
N ASP A 51 -5.30 8.15 3.03
CA ASP A 51 -6.05 7.82 1.81
C ASP A 51 -6.35 6.32 1.73
N PHE A 52 -5.31 5.49 1.72
CA PHE A 52 -5.49 4.05 1.54
C PHE A 52 -6.17 3.38 2.74
N GLN A 53 -5.99 3.89 3.96
CA GLN A 53 -6.74 3.38 5.11
C GLN A 53 -8.24 3.59 4.91
N SER A 54 -8.68 4.74 4.38
CA SER A 54 -10.11 4.98 4.11
C SER A 54 -10.66 4.02 3.05
N ARG A 55 -9.90 3.80 1.96
CA ARG A 55 -10.26 2.91 0.85
C ARG A 55 -10.26 1.44 1.27
N LEU A 56 -9.33 1.01 2.12
CA LEU A 56 -9.21 -0.38 2.56
C LEU A 56 -10.25 -0.78 3.62
N LYS A 57 -10.74 0.19 4.41
CA LYS A 57 -11.74 -0.06 5.48
C LYS A 57 -13.04 -0.68 4.96
N VAL A 58 -13.39 -0.49 3.69
CA VAL A 58 -14.63 -1.03 3.10
C VAL A 58 -14.55 -2.53 2.83
N PHE A 59 -13.36 -3.11 2.72
CA PHE A 59 -13.18 -4.52 2.38
C PHE A 59 -13.34 -5.46 3.59
N SER A 60 -13.74 -6.71 3.33
CA SER A 60 -13.74 -7.77 4.34
C SER A 60 -12.32 -8.20 4.70
N ALA A 61 -12.12 -8.84 5.85
CA ALA A 61 -10.80 -9.37 6.24
C ALA A 61 -10.26 -10.39 5.21
N SER A 62 -11.13 -11.24 4.64
CA SER A 62 -10.75 -12.16 3.55
C SER A 62 -10.25 -11.41 2.33
N LYS A 63 -10.95 -10.35 1.91
CA LYS A 63 -10.55 -9.56 0.74
C LYS A 63 -9.24 -8.80 0.98
N LEU A 64 -9.03 -8.30 2.20
CA LEU A 64 -7.75 -7.71 2.60
C LEU A 64 -6.62 -8.74 2.53
N GLY A 65 -6.85 -9.98 2.96
CA GLY A 65 -5.90 -11.07 2.82
C GLY A 65 -5.52 -11.36 1.36
N GLU A 66 -6.48 -11.31 0.42
CA GLU A 66 -6.19 -11.42 -1.02
C GLU A 66 -5.35 -10.25 -1.53
N ILE A 67 -5.69 -9.01 -1.15
CA ILE A 67 -4.92 -7.82 -1.52
C ILE A 67 -3.48 -7.94 -1.03
N LEU A 68 -3.28 -8.34 0.23
CA LEU A 68 -1.96 -8.56 0.80
C LEU A 68 -1.18 -9.60 0.00
N LYS A 69 -1.79 -10.75 -0.30
CA LYS A 69 -1.18 -11.81 -1.11
C LYS A 69 -0.77 -11.30 -2.50
N THR A 70 -1.60 -10.50 -3.15
CA THR A 70 -1.26 -9.91 -4.45
C THR A 70 -0.08 -8.95 -4.35
N LEU A 71 -0.04 -8.07 -3.34
CA LEU A 71 1.09 -7.16 -3.10
C LEU A 71 2.39 -7.94 -2.88
N SER A 72 2.37 -8.97 -2.04
CA SER A 72 3.56 -9.78 -1.73
C SER A 72 4.14 -10.50 -2.95
N ASN A 73 3.28 -10.92 -3.89
CA ASN A 73 3.70 -11.76 -5.02
C ASN A 73 4.02 -10.99 -6.29
N SER A 74 3.62 -9.72 -6.40
CA SER A 74 3.71 -8.97 -7.66
C SER A 74 4.66 -7.78 -7.65
N GLY A 75 5.13 -7.35 -6.48
CA GLY A 75 5.91 -6.10 -6.34
C GLY A 75 5.11 -4.84 -6.71
N LYS A 76 3.79 -4.96 -6.90
CA LYS A 76 2.88 -3.83 -7.14
C LYS A 76 2.63 -3.05 -5.86
N ASP A 77 2.22 -1.80 -5.99
CA ASP A 77 1.73 -0.98 -4.89
C ASP A 77 0.23 -0.72 -5.03
N LEU A 78 -0.39 -0.12 -4.02
CA LEU A 78 -1.84 0.07 -3.93
C LEU A 78 -2.40 0.96 -5.05
N ASN A 79 -1.59 1.84 -5.66
CA ASN A 79 -2.05 2.58 -6.84
C ASN A 79 -2.33 1.61 -7.99
N ASP A 80 -1.40 0.67 -8.27
CA ASP A 80 -1.54 -0.28 -9.38
C ASP A 80 -2.75 -1.21 -9.26
N ILE A 81 -3.07 -1.64 -8.03
CA ILE A 81 -4.13 -2.63 -7.78
C ILE A 81 -5.48 -2.00 -7.50
N LEU A 82 -5.53 -0.81 -6.86
CA LEU A 82 -6.80 -0.17 -6.55
C LEU A 82 -7.32 0.74 -7.67
N GLU A 83 -6.49 1.18 -8.62
CA GLU A 83 -6.99 1.83 -9.86
C GLU A 83 -7.84 0.86 -10.71
N GLY A 84 -7.60 -0.45 -10.63
CA GLY A 84 -8.39 -1.47 -11.31
C GLY A 84 -9.61 -1.99 -10.52
N LEU A 85 -9.83 -1.49 -9.31
CA LEU A 85 -10.92 -1.89 -8.40
C LEU A 85 -11.89 -0.72 -8.21
N GLU A 86 -12.52 -0.26 -9.30
CA GLU A 86 -13.75 0.52 -9.16
C GLU A 86 -14.74 -0.31 -8.30
N PRO A 87 -15.40 0.28 -7.30
CA PRO A 87 -16.44 -0.41 -6.55
C PRO A 87 -17.49 -0.84 -7.58
N SER A 88 -17.66 -2.15 -7.75
CA SER A 88 -18.70 -2.69 -8.62
C SER A 88 -20.04 -2.08 -8.19
N THR A 89 -20.52 -1.08 -8.93
CA THR A 89 -21.91 -0.67 -8.91
C THR A 89 -22.69 -1.70 -9.69
N ALA A 90 -22.81 -2.91 -9.12
CA ALA A 90 -23.84 -3.83 -9.53
C ALA A 90 -25.18 -3.19 -9.11
N ARG A 91 -25.89 -2.61 -10.09
CA ARG A 91 -27.32 -2.38 -10.05
C ARG A 91 -28.00 -3.45 -10.89
#